data_AF-A0A409Y4S3-F1
#
_entry.id   AF-A0A409Y4S3-F1
#
_cell.length_a   1.000
_cell.length_b   1.000
_cell.length_c   1.000
_cell.angle_alpha   90.00
_cell.angle_beta   90.00
_cell.angle_gamma   90.00
#
_symmetry.space_group_name_H-M   'P 1'
#
loop_
_entity.id
_entity.type
_entity.pdbx_description
1 polymer ?
#
loop_
_entity_poly.entity_id
_entity_poly.type
_entity_poly.pdbx_seq_one_letter_code
_entity_poly.pdbx_strand_id
1 'polypeptide(L)'
;MNQLPEACIPANPDISGIGVRIAIYAQNLLCFAPVVAHLWDGVVTSKEMKGIMDQSVGMLSIAFAILISTIIQATGSSNTTGGGLSSFHAAIILDLSWMNNTSTWIWFLLHIHSRSKGDEGRRVRPNWKDWIKVLHSPLQDFTRGYKTQPSFGENVNPFLQRLWNLASRNLVLTLGSLHLSLMAAIGLWLWSNPSSFGTTLNHCVPSLSVVGGPLPFSAPGLRIFSLIMYSLLVIPGINLVPPFIFFLFLHISYNDLRKNHPHFCSRISLIISSILSIPMTLWRLPRNFFAKLRSAITQIRDKVFARRRSVPPSDLETGYHSNLPSHGTDPQPLKDPFPKAAHTAFVIVGFVSLVLVDIIMLIDVELTLRRNKRNQMPDEGNWGFGQVLALLLLIIPLRDFVNSFVEIRNTVKEEKRKREQERDEAQEKFEGYLQKALPEDRIEGYDFMHWIDKGADPNVKLTGQFIPGSPDCETVLSAACQSNCIEMMYFIAQEIVQEEIVQEDVKFWRRQAISHISDRLGSSKSLVRLAAISALSGVLKNEAVQAKMKQAIPEITECLKDSDENVRGAAILALSEVSKNTVFQDEMQQAISKIMEYLKDSNWE
;
A
#
# COMPACT_ATOMS: atom_id res chain seq x y z
N MET A 1 -55.06 -23.28 16.95
CA MET A 1 -53.87 -23.03 17.79
C MET A 1 -52.65 -23.21 16.91
N ASN A 2 -52.02 -22.11 16.48
CA ASN A 2 -50.77 -22.18 15.71
C ASN A 2 -49.63 -22.38 16.71
N GLN A 3 -49.04 -23.58 16.75
CA GLN A 3 -47.84 -23.84 17.54
C GLN A 3 -46.73 -22.88 17.08
N LEU A 4 -46.27 -22.02 17.99
CA LEU A 4 -45.01 -21.30 17.83
C LEU A 4 -43.91 -22.35 17.62
N PRO A 5 -42.97 -22.14 16.67
CA PRO A 5 -41.85 -23.05 16.53
C PRO A 5 -41.06 -23.04 17.84
N GLU A 6 -40.97 -24.19 18.49
CA GLU A 6 -40.23 -24.35 19.73
C GLU A 6 -38.76 -24.01 19.48
N ALA A 7 -38.23 -23.04 20.23
CA ALA A 7 -36.81 -22.77 20.29
C ALA A 7 -36.09 -24.02 20.83
N CYS A 8 -35.16 -24.57 20.04
CA CYS A 8 -34.52 -25.85 20.28
C CYS A 8 -33.00 -25.75 20.51
N ILE A 9 -32.40 -24.59 20.26
CA ILE A 9 -30.99 -24.30 20.54
C ILE A 9 -30.94 -23.58 21.89
N PRO A 10 -30.24 -24.13 22.91
CA PRO A 10 -30.13 -23.51 24.23
C PRO A 10 -29.42 -22.15 24.12
N ALA A 11 -29.76 -21.19 24.96
CA ALA A 11 -29.04 -19.91 24.97
C ALA A 11 -27.65 -20.07 25.62
N ASN A 12 -26.62 -19.50 25.01
CA ASN A 12 -25.30 -19.32 25.62
C ASN A 12 -24.69 -17.96 25.22
N PRO A 13 -25.20 -16.86 25.81
CA PRO A 13 -24.76 -15.51 25.48
C PRO A 13 -23.29 -15.26 25.83
N ASP A 14 -22.66 -16.05 26.70
CA ASP A 14 -21.24 -15.92 27.04
C ASP A 14 -20.30 -16.45 25.95
N ILE A 15 -20.85 -17.07 24.90
CA ILE A 15 -20.08 -17.64 23.78
C ILE A 15 -20.47 -17.01 22.45
N SER A 16 -21.76 -17.06 22.08
CA SER A 16 -22.26 -16.50 20.82
C SER A 16 -22.79 -15.07 20.95
N GLY A 17 -22.74 -14.52 22.16
CA GLY A 17 -23.17 -13.17 22.44
C GLY A 17 -22.45 -12.12 21.62
N ILE A 18 -23.12 -10.99 21.44
CA ILE A 18 -22.63 -9.90 20.60
C ILE A 18 -21.32 -9.30 21.11
N GLY A 19 -21.12 -9.24 22.43
CA GLY A 19 -19.89 -8.72 23.04
C GLY A 19 -18.66 -9.57 22.70
N VAL A 20 -18.77 -10.90 22.79
CA VAL A 20 -17.68 -11.83 22.43
C VAL A 20 -17.35 -11.71 20.95
N ARG A 21 -18.35 -11.72 20.07
CA ARG A 21 -18.15 -11.57 18.63
C ARG A 21 -17.48 -10.25 18.26
N ILE A 22 -17.98 -9.12 18.79
CA ILE A 22 -17.38 -7.80 18.55
C ILE A 22 -15.92 -7.79 19.03
N ALA A 23 -15.65 -8.33 20.22
CA ALA A 23 -14.29 -8.39 20.76
C ALA A 23 -13.35 -9.12 19.80
N ILE A 24 -13.72 -10.33 19.36
CA ILE A 24 -12.90 -11.16 18.47
C ILE A 24 -12.77 -10.55 17.06
N TYR A 25 -13.84 -9.99 16.50
CA TYR A 25 -13.79 -9.30 15.19
C TYR A 25 -12.88 -8.07 15.23
N ALA A 26 -13.03 -7.23 16.25
CA ALA A 26 -12.20 -6.04 16.41
C ALA A 26 -10.74 -6.44 16.61
N GLN A 27 -10.48 -7.43 17.46
CA GLN A 27 -9.16 -7.97 17.73
C GLN A 27 -8.44 -8.50 16.48
N ASN A 28 -9.12 -9.32 15.67
CA ASN A 28 -8.55 -9.83 14.41
C ASN A 28 -8.36 -8.71 13.38
N LEU A 29 -9.25 -7.70 13.33
CA LEU A 29 -9.02 -6.56 12.45
C LEU A 29 -7.82 -5.69 12.90
N LEU A 30 -7.69 -5.46 14.21
CA LEU A 30 -6.60 -4.66 14.78
C LEU A 30 -5.23 -5.35 14.60
N CYS A 31 -5.17 -6.67 14.42
CA CYS A 31 -3.90 -7.39 14.20
C CYS A 31 -3.21 -7.03 12.87
N PHE A 32 -3.97 -6.46 11.93
CA PHE A 32 -3.44 -5.99 10.66
C PHE A 32 -2.83 -4.58 10.75
N ALA A 33 -3.13 -3.81 11.79
CA ALA A 33 -2.71 -2.41 11.86
C ALA A 33 -1.19 -2.20 11.90
N PRO A 34 -0.40 -2.97 12.68
CA PRO A 34 1.05 -2.85 12.62
C PRO A 34 1.58 -3.14 11.22
N VAL A 35 1.02 -4.12 10.51
CA VAL A 35 1.43 -4.50 9.14
C VAL A 35 1.18 -3.38 8.14
N VAL A 36 0.09 -2.63 8.30
CA VAL A 36 -0.16 -1.43 7.47
C VAL A 36 0.91 -0.36 7.72
N ALA A 37 1.37 -0.19 8.96
CA ALA A 37 2.48 0.69 9.27
C ALA A 37 3.79 0.24 8.60
N HIS A 38 4.12 -1.06 8.70
CA HIS A 38 5.29 -1.68 8.03
C HIS A 38 5.28 -1.53 6.50
N LEU A 39 4.10 -1.63 5.89
CA LEU A 39 3.97 -1.49 4.43
C LEU A 39 4.22 -0.05 3.98
N TRP A 40 4.08 0.93 4.87
CA TRP A 40 4.25 2.34 4.57
C TRP A 40 5.71 2.77 4.57
N ASP A 41 6.52 2.33 5.53
CA ASP A 41 7.96 2.66 5.61
C ASP A 41 8.84 1.69 4.79
N GLY A 42 8.30 0.52 4.44
CA GLY A 42 8.96 -0.50 3.66
C GLY A 42 10.14 -1.17 4.36
N VAL A 43 10.30 -1.01 5.67
CA VAL A 43 11.42 -1.56 6.46
C VAL A 43 10.90 -2.23 7.73
N VAL A 44 11.01 -3.55 7.81
CA VAL A 44 10.63 -4.29 9.03
C VAL A 44 11.67 -4.05 10.12
N THR A 45 11.35 -3.23 11.11
CA THR A 45 12.20 -3.01 12.28
C THR A 45 11.92 -4.06 13.37
N SER A 46 12.92 -4.31 14.23
CA SER A 46 12.78 -5.24 15.36
C SER A 46 11.70 -4.80 16.36
N LYS A 47 11.43 -3.50 16.48
CA LYS A 47 10.39 -2.96 17.37
C LYS A 47 9.00 -3.33 16.88
N GLU A 48 8.77 -3.23 15.59
CA GLU A 48 7.46 -3.53 15.01
C GLU A 48 7.22 -5.05 14.90
N MET A 49 8.26 -5.85 14.66
CA MET A 49 8.17 -7.32 14.78
C MET A 49 7.79 -7.74 16.21
N LYS A 50 8.37 -7.07 17.21
CA LYS A 50 8.00 -7.27 18.62
C LYS A 50 6.56 -6.84 18.90
N GLY A 51 6.10 -5.72 18.35
CA GLY A 51 4.70 -5.28 18.47
C GLY A 51 3.69 -6.30 17.91
N ILE A 52 3.97 -6.86 16.72
CA ILE A 52 3.16 -7.93 16.13
C ILE A 52 3.17 -9.18 17.00
N MET A 53 4.34 -9.52 17.56
CA MET A 53 4.49 -10.66 18.45
C MET A 53 3.64 -10.49 19.72
N ASP A 54 3.77 -9.36 20.41
CA ASP A 54 3.05 -9.07 21.65
C ASP A 54 1.52 -9.08 21.42
N GLN A 55 1.07 -8.49 20.31
CA GLN A 55 -0.34 -8.52 19.92
C GLN A 55 -0.85 -9.94 19.62
N SER A 56 -0.08 -10.74 18.88
CA SER A 56 -0.44 -12.12 18.55
C SER A 56 -0.49 -13.02 19.78
N VAL A 57 0.40 -12.80 20.75
CA VAL A 57 0.37 -13.50 22.06
C VAL A 57 -0.90 -13.16 22.82
N GLY A 58 -1.31 -11.89 22.86
CA GLY A 58 -2.57 -11.47 23.48
C GLY A 58 -3.78 -12.16 22.85
N MET A 59 -3.82 -12.18 21.51
CA MET A 59 -4.87 -12.85 20.73
C MET A 59 -4.97 -14.34 21.04
N LEU A 60 -3.85 -15.05 20.95
CA LEU A 60 -3.80 -16.49 21.19
C LEU A 60 -4.17 -16.82 22.64
N SER A 61 -3.80 -15.97 23.60
CA SER A 61 -4.15 -16.17 25.02
C SER A 61 -5.66 -16.17 25.25
N ILE A 62 -6.37 -15.23 24.64
CA ILE A 62 -7.85 -15.16 24.71
C ILE A 62 -8.45 -16.38 24.01
N ALA A 63 -7.92 -16.74 22.84
CA ALA A 63 -8.38 -17.90 22.09
C ALA A 63 -8.23 -19.21 22.88
N PHE A 64 -7.10 -19.39 23.59
CA PHE A 64 -6.91 -20.51 24.51
C PHE A 64 -7.94 -20.54 25.63
N ALA A 65 -8.23 -19.39 26.25
CA ALA A 65 -9.23 -19.31 27.31
C ALA A 65 -10.61 -19.78 26.81
N ILE A 66 -10.99 -19.40 25.58
CA ILE A 66 -12.24 -19.84 24.95
C ILE A 66 -12.23 -21.36 24.72
N LEU A 67 -11.15 -21.94 24.19
CA LEU A 67 -11.07 -23.38 23.96
C LEU A 67 -11.06 -24.20 25.27
N ILE A 68 -10.37 -23.73 26.31
CA ILE A 68 -10.38 -24.37 27.63
C ILE A 68 -11.80 -24.31 28.23
N SER A 69 -12.45 -23.14 28.15
CA SER A 69 -13.83 -22.96 28.58
C SER A 69 -14.79 -23.89 27.83
N THR A 70 -14.56 -24.09 26.53
CA THR A 70 -15.31 -25.03 25.68
C THR A 70 -15.21 -26.46 26.21
N ILE A 71 -14.01 -26.92 26.56
CA ILE A 71 -13.80 -28.26 27.12
C ILE A 71 -14.51 -28.41 28.46
N ILE A 72 -14.36 -27.42 29.35
CA ILE A 72 -14.99 -27.45 30.68
C ILE A 72 -16.52 -27.48 30.56
N GLN A 73 -17.11 -26.63 29.71
CA GLN A 73 -18.56 -26.56 29.53
C GLN A 73 -19.14 -27.76 28.76
N ALA A 74 -18.37 -28.38 27.87
CA ALA A 74 -18.79 -29.58 27.14
C ALA A 74 -18.68 -30.85 28.01
N THR A 75 -17.74 -30.91 28.96
CA THR A 75 -17.55 -32.06 29.87
C THR A 75 -18.39 -31.96 31.15
N GLY A 76 -18.61 -30.74 31.67
CA GLY A 76 -19.31 -30.47 32.94
C GLY A 76 -20.84 -30.63 32.90
N SER A 77 -21.39 -31.44 32.01
CA SER A 77 -22.83 -31.60 31.78
C SER A 77 -23.61 -32.27 32.94
N SER A 78 -23.08 -32.32 34.16
CA SER A 78 -23.79 -32.86 35.34
C SER A 78 -23.96 -31.82 36.46
N ASN A 79 -25.19 -31.31 36.57
CA ASN A 79 -25.95 -31.02 37.80
C ASN A 79 -25.79 -29.75 38.65
N THR A 80 -24.96 -28.75 38.34
CA THR A 80 -24.88 -27.58 39.27
C THR A 80 -24.97 -26.18 38.67
N THR A 81 -24.83 -25.99 37.36
CA THR A 81 -25.06 -24.69 36.72
C THR A 81 -25.73 -24.92 35.37
N GLY A 82 -27.01 -24.58 35.25
CA GLY A 82 -27.79 -24.83 34.04
C GLY A 82 -27.16 -24.23 32.78
N GLY A 83 -26.82 -25.09 31.82
CA GLY A 83 -26.40 -24.71 30.46
C GLY A 83 -25.09 -25.36 29.99
N GLY A 84 -25.08 -26.66 29.71
CA GLY A 84 -23.93 -27.30 29.04
C GLY A 84 -23.78 -26.83 27.58
N LEU A 85 -22.55 -26.89 27.05
CA LEU A 85 -22.26 -26.42 25.69
C LEU A 85 -22.89 -27.31 24.62
N SER A 86 -23.71 -26.76 23.72
CA SER A 86 -24.26 -27.55 22.61
C SER A 86 -23.26 -27.70 21.46
N SER A 87 -23.44 -28.70 20.60
CA SER A 87 -22.67 -28.87 19.36
C SER A 87 -22.73 -27.64 18.42
N PHE A 88 -23.83 -26.88 18.41
CA PHE A 88 -23.95 -25.62 17.65
C PHE A 88 -22.96 -24.54 18.14
N HIS A 89 -22.96 -24.23 19.45
CA HIS A 89 -22.03 -23.28 20.05
C HIS A 89 -20.56 -23.70 19.88
N ALA A 90 -20.26 -25.00 19.97
CA ALA A 90 -18.92 -25.52 19.74
C ALA A 90 -18.45 -25.28 18.30
N ALA A 91 -19.33 -25.42 17.30
CA ALA A 91 -19.00 -25.11 15.91
C ALA A 91 -18.68 -23.61 15.72
N ILE A 92 -19.45 -22.72 16.33
CA ILE A 92 -19.16 -21.27 16.32
C ILE A 92 -17.79 -20.99 16.95
N ILE A 93 -17.48 -21.61 18.08
CA ILE A 93 -16.17 -21.44 18.72
C ILE A 93 -15.05 -21.90 17.79
N LEU A 94 -15.20 -23.04 17.11
CA LEU A 94 -14.21 -23.51 16.15
C LEU A 94 -14.03 -22.53 14.99
N ASP A 95 -15.09 -21.93 14.47
CA ASP A 95 -15.00 -20.89 13.42
C ASP A 95 -14.30 -19.62 13.94
N LEU A 96 -14.61 -19.18 15.16
CA LEU A 96 -13.92 -18.05 15.80
C LEU A 96 -12.44 -18.35 16.07
N SER A 97 -12.11 -19.59 16.43
CA SER A 97 -10.74 -20.03 16.65
C SER A 97 -9.91 -20.11 15.36
N TRP A 98 -10.54 -20.38 14.21
CA TRP A 98 -9.88 -20.27 12.91
C TRP A 98 -9.41 -18.85 12.63
N MET A 99 -10.30 -17.88 12.88
CA MET A 99 -10.00 -16.46 12.71
C MET A 99 -8.89 -16.00 13.67
N ASN A 100 -8.87 -16.48 14.92
CA ASN A 100 -7.79 -16.14 15.86
C ASN A 100 -6.39 -16.60 15.40
N ASN A 101 -6.31 -17.65 14.58
CA ASN A 101 -5.05 -18.17 14.05
C ASN A 101 -4.50 -17.33 12.89
N THR A 102 -5.26 -16.42 12.28
CA THR A 102 -4.78 -15.60 11.16
C THR A 102 -3.65 -14.65 11.58
N SER A 103 -3.63 -14.23 12.86
CA SER A 103 -2.50 -13.51 13.46
C SER A 103 -1.16 -14.27 13.35
N THR A 104 -1.17 -15.60 13.53
CA THR A 104 0.01 -16.45 13.34
C THR A 104 0.42 -16.53 11.87
N TRP A 105 -0.55 -16.45 10.95
CA TRP A 105 -0.30 -16.45 9.51
C TRP A 105 0.35 -15.15 9.01
N ILE A 106 -0.03 -14.01 9.59
CA ILE A 106 0.66 -12.73 9.37
C ILE A 106 2.14 -12.86 9.72
N TRP A 107 2.46 -13.53 10.83
CA TRP A 107 3.85 -13.78 11.22
C TRP A 107 4.59 -14.60 10.14
N PHE A 108 3.97 -15.63 9.55
CA PHE A 108 4.60 -16.39 8.45
C PHE A 108 4.87 -15.52 7.23
N LEU A 109 3.89 -14.69 6.83
CA LEU A 109 4.03 -13.79 5.70
C LEU A 109 5.24 -12.84 5.87
N LEU A 110 5.35 -12.24 7.07
CA LEU A 110 6.45 -11.33 7.39
C LEU A 110 7.78 -12.05 7.59
N HIS A 111 7.76 -13.25 8.16
CA HIS A 111 8.96 -14.07 8.31
C HIS A 111 9.56 -14.43 6.95
N ILE A 112 8.72 -14.87 6.02
CA ILE A 112 9.14 -15.17 4.64
C ILE A 112 9.70 -13.91 3.98
N HIS A 113 9.01 -12.78 4.10
CA HIS A 113 9.49 -11.50 3.57
C HIS A 113 10.84 -11.06 4.15
N SER A 114 10.99 -11.10 5.48
CA SER A 114 12.21 -10.71 6.18
C SER A 114 13.42 -11.56 5.77
N ARG A 115 13.23 -12.89 5.68
CA ARG A 115 14.28 -13.82 5.24
C ARG A 115 14.63 -13.68 3.76
N SER A 116 13.67 -13.28 2.92
CA SER A 116 13.93 -13.00 1.50
C SER A 116 14.63 -11.65 1.28
N LYS A 117 14.51 -10.69 2.21
CA LYS A 117 15.12 -9.34 2.11
C LYS A 117 16.45 -9.18 2.85
N GLY A 118 16.83 -10.12 3.71
CA GLY A 118 18.03 -10.03 4.55
C GLY A 118 19.34 -9.73 3.81
N ASP A 119 20.36 -9.29 4.57
CA ASP A 119 21.73 -9.09 4.08
C ASP A 119 22.24 -10.32 3.33
N GLU A 120 23.21 -10.14 2.41
CA GLU A 120 23.69 -11.21 1.52
C GLU A 120 24.07 -12.52 2.25
N GLY A 121 24.49 -12.45 3.53
CA GLY A 121 24.80 -13.62 4.36
C GLY A 121 23.60 -14.35 5.00
N ARG A 122 22.40 -13.75 5.05
CA ARG A 122 21.18 -14.33 5.66
C ARG A 122 19.99 -14.47 4.68
N ARG A 123 20.16 -14.00 3.44
CA ARG A 123 19.13 -14.01 2.40
C ARG A 123 18.84 -15.42 1.89
N VAL A 124 17.56 -15.79 1.86
CA VAL A 124 17.10 -17.05 1.25
C VAL A 124 16.51 -16.74 -0.13
N ARG A 125 16.99 -17.41 -1.18
CA ARG A 125 16.42 -17.24 -2.53
C ARG A 125 15.00 -17.81 -2.57
N PRO A 126 14.09 -17.26 -3.41
CA PRO A 126 12.71 -17.72 -3.53
C PRO A 126 12.59 -19.03 -4.32
N ASN A 127 13.33 -20.06 -3.88
CA ASN A 127 13.40 -21.39 -4.51
C ASN A 127 13.11 -22.45 -3.44
N TRP A 128 12.38 -23.50 -3.83
CA TRP A 128 12.07 -24.63 -2.93
C TRP A 128 13.32 -25.26 -2.31
N LYS A 129 14.39 -25.45 -3.08
CA LYS A 129 15.63 -26.09 -2.60
C LYS A 129 16.28 -25.34 -1.43
N ASP A 130 16.27 -24.01 -1.46
CA ASP A 130 16.92 -23.20 -0.43
C ASP A 130 16.05 -23.08 0.81
N TRP A 131 14.73 -22.96 0.64
CA TRP A 131 13.79 -22.96 1.75
C TRP A 131 13.68 -24.30 2.48
N ILE A 132 13.76 -25.43 1.76
CA ILE A 132 13.80 -26.76 2.38
C ILE A 132 15.04 -26.91 3.27
N LYS A 133 16.21 -26.39 2.86
CA LYS A 133 17.42 -26.41 3.70
C LYS A 133 17.23 -25.62 4.99
N VAL A 134 16.62 -24.43 4.90
CA VAL A 134 16.32 -23.58 6.06
C VAL A 134 15.33 -24.25 7.01
N LEU A 135 14.33 -24.95 6.48
CA LEU A 135 13.34 -25.68 7.29
C LEU A 135 13.94 -26.91 7.98
N HIS A 136 14.91 -27.57 7.32
CA HIS A 136 15.51 -28.82 7.82
C HIS A 136 16.65 -28.58 8.83
N SER A 137 17.23 -27.38 8.87
CA SER A 137 18.36 -27.08 9.77
C SER A 137 18.02 -27.19 11.26
N PRO A 138 16.87 -26.69 11.77
CA PRO A 138 16.52 -26.82 13.18
C PRO A 138 16.25 -28.27 13.59
N LEU A 139 15.71 -29.07 12.68
CA LEU A 139 15.51 -30.52 12.86
C LEU A 139 16.84 -31.26 12.94
N GLN A 140 17.82 -30.87 12.12
CA GLN A 140 19.17 -31.41 12.18
C GLN A 140 19.90 -31.04 13.47
N ASP A 141 19.75 -29.80 13.96
CA ASP A 141 20.36 -29.37 15.21
C ASP A 141 19.74 -30.06 16.42
N PHE A 142 18.41 -30.26 16.40
CA PHE A 142 17.69 -31.01 17.43
C PHE A 142 18.16 -32.49 17.48
N THR A 143 18.41 -33.11 16.33
CA THR A 143 18.86 -34.52 16.24
C THR A 143 20.36 -34.70 16.49
N ARG A 144 21.22 -33.74 16.10
CA ARG A 144 22.68 -33.78 16.38
C ARG A 144 23.04 -33.58 17.85
N GLY A 145 22.22 -32.83 18.59
CA GLY A 145 22.50 -32.48 19.98
C GLY A 145 22.48 -33.64 20.99
N TYR A 146 22.24 -34.88 20.57
CA TYR A 146 22.26 -36.05 21.45
C TYR A 146 23.68 -36.51 21.85
N LYS A 147 24.73 -35.93 21.26
CA LYS A 147 26.14 -36.37 21.46
C LYS A 147 26.96 -35.60 22.49
N THR A 148 26.43 -34.56 23.15
CA THR A 148 27.19 -33.80 24.16
C THR A 148 26.70 -34.07 25.58
N GLN A 149 27.59 -34.63 26.40
CA GLN A 149 27.43 -34.86 27.84
C GLN A 149 27.22 -33.52 28.57
N PRO A 150 26.24 -33.40 29.48
CA PRO A 150 26.06 -32.18 30.26
C PRO A 150 27.12 -32.06 31.36
N SER A 151 27.84 -30.94 31.41
CA SER A 151 28.68 -30.57 32.56
C SER A 151 27.81 -29.89 33.63
N PHE A 152 27.68 -30.62 34.75
CA PHE A 152 27.43 -30.18 36.13
C PHE A 152 26.65 -28.87 36.39
N GLY A 153 25.47 -29.01 37.02
CA GLY A 153 24.98 -28.01 37.97
C GLY A 153 23.66 -27.30 37.68
N GLU A 154 22.61 -27.98 37.20
CA GLU A 154 21.21 -27.55 37.40
C GLU A 154 20.29 -28.75 37.14
N ASN A 155 19.41 -29.09 38.10
CA ASN A 155 18.53 -30.27 38.09
C ASN A 155 17.34 -30.14 37.12
N VAL A 156 17.55 -29.61 35.91
CA VAL A 156 16.53 -29.53 34.87
C VAL A 156 16.87 -30.54 33.79
N ASN A 157 15.92 -31.41 33.43
CA ASN A 157 16.12 -32.40 32.37
C ASN A 157 16.62 -31.68 31.09
N PRO A 158 17.79 -32.04 30.52
CA PRO A 158 18.37 -31.37 29.35
C PRO A 158 17.41 -31.30 28.16
N PHE A 159 16.51 -32.28 28.05
CA PHE A 159 15.43 -32.30 27.07
C PHE A 159 14.39 -31.19 27.34
N LEU A 160 13.93 -31.05 28.58
CA LEU A 160 12.97 -30.01 28.97
C LEU A 160 13.56 -28.61 28.82
N GLN A 161 14.84 -28.44 29.14
CA GLN A 161 15.52 -27.15 28.97
C GLN A 161 15.68 -26.78 27.49
N ARG A 162 15.95 -27.75 26.60
CA ARG A 162 15.94 -27.52 25.15
C ARG A 162 14.55 -27.26 24.61
N LEU A 163 13.54 -28.00 25.06
CA LEU A 163 12.15 -27.78 24.69
C LEU A 163 11.69 -26.39 25.12
N TRP A 164 12.03 -25.98 26.34
CA TRP A 164 11.77 -24.65 26.88
C TRP A 164 12.50 -23.57 26.08
N ASN A 165 13.76 -23.76 25.72
CA ASN A 165 14.52 -22.83 24.89
C ASN A 165 13.96 -22.73 23.45
N LEU A 166 13.44 -23.83 22.88
CA LEU A 166 12.78 -23.82 21.58
C LEU A 166 11.41 -23.10 21.65
N ALA A 167 10.65 -23.41 22.70
CA ALA A 167 9.32 -22.85 22.97
C ALA A 167 9.36 -21.34 23.22
N SER A 168 10.32 -20.88 24.03
CA SER A 168 10.51 -19.48 24.40
C SER A 168 11.13 -18.64 23.26
N ARG A 169 11.94 -19.23 22.38
CA ARG A 169 12.55 -18.53 21.24
C ARG A 169 11.52 -18.08 20.19
N ASN A 170 10.42 -18.82 20.01
CA ASN A 170 9.37 -18.49 19.05
C ASN A 170 7.99 -18.64 19.70
N LEU A 171 7.74 -17.84 20.75
CA LEU A 171 6.54 -17.95 21.58
C LEU A 171 5.23 -17.93 20.78
N VAL A 172 5.12 -17.06 19.76
CA VAL A 172 3.93 -16.97 18.89
C VAL A 172 3.69 -18.28 18.13
N LEU A 173 4.74 -18.89 17.58
CA LEU A 173 4.61 -20.16 16.87
C LEU A 173 4.25 -21.31 17.80
N THR A 174 4.87 -21.36 18.98
CA THR A 174 4.57 -22.38 19.98
C THR A 174 3.12 -22.27 20.45
N LEU A 175 2.67 -21.06 20.80
CA LEU A 175 1.29 -20.80 21.21
C LEU A 175 0.30 -21.07 20.07
N GLY A 176 0.59 -20.62 18.85
CA GLY A 176 -0.25 -20.86 17.67
C GLY A 176 -0.38 -22.35 17.35
N SER A 177 0.73 -23.10 17.43
CA SER A 177 0.74 -24.55 17.27
C SER A 177 -0.07 -25.26 18.35
N LEU A 178 0.13 -24.90 19.62
CA LEU A 178 -0.60 -25.53 20.73
C LEU A 178 -2.10 -25.21 20.64
N HIS A 179 -2.45 -24.00 20.20
CA HIS A 179 -3.84 -23.57 20.01
C HIS A 179 -4.49 -24.36 18.87
N LEU A 180 -3.83 -24.47 17.71
CA LEU A 180 -4.28 -25.30 16.59
C LEU A 180 -4.49 -26.77 16.99
N SER A 181 -3.58 -27.32 17.81
CA SER A 181 -3.72 -28.70 18.31
C SER A 181 -4.92 -28.86 19.23
N LEU A 182 -5.12 -27.93 20.16
CA LEU A 182 -6.26 -27.95 21.09
C LEU A 182 -7.58 -27.79 20.33
N MET A 183 -7.61 -26.85 19.39
CA MET A 183 -8.72 -26.62 18.48
C MET A 183 -9.04 -27.87 17.65
N ALA A 184 -8.02 -28.53 17.12
CA ALA A 184 -8.17 -29.76 16.36
C ALA A 184 -8.67 -30.93 17.20
N ALA A 185 -8.22 -31.05 18.46
CA ALA A 185 -8.74 -32.05 19.38
C ALA A 185 -10.24 -31.85 19.65
N ILE A 186 -10.66 -30.60 19.89
CA ILE A 186 -12.08 -30.26 20.06
C ILE A 186 -12.86 -30.51 18.76
N GLY A 187 -12.30 -30.16 17.61
CA GLY A 187 -12.89 -30.43 16.30
C GLY A 187 -13.09 -31.92 16.05
N LEU A 188 -12.09 -32.75 16.32
CA LEU A 188 -12.21 -34.21 16.23
C LEU A 188 -13.27 -34.75 17.19
N TRP A 189 -13.32 -34.24 18.42
CA TRP A 189 -14.34 -34.63 19.40
C TRP A 189 -15.75 -34.29 18.92
N LEU A 190 -15.98 -33.06 18.46
CA LEU A 190 -17.26 -32.60 17.92
C LEU A 190 -17.69 -33.41 16.70
N TRP A 191 -16.82 -33.55 15.70
CA TRP A 191 -17.17 -34.16 14.42
C TRP A 191 -17.13 -35.70 14.45
N SER A 192 -16.52 -36.32 15.45
CA SER A 192 -16.59 -37.77 15.67
C SER A 192 -18.00 -38.21 15.98
N ASN A 193 -18.74 -37.48 16.82
CA ASN A 193 -20.16 -37.72 17.06
C ASN A 193 -20.88 -36.42 17.45
N PRO A 194 -21.40 -35.65 16.48
CA PRO A 194 -21.98 -34.34 16.75
C PRO A 194 -23.23 -34.38 17.64
N SER A 195 -23.96 -35.50 17.63
CA SER A 195 -25.15 -35.67 18.47
C SER A 195 -24.84 -35.92 19.94
N SER A 196 -23.68 -36.49 20.26
CA SER A 196 -23.29 -36.77 21.65
C SER A 196 -22.39 -35.69 22.26
N PHE A 197 -22.09 -34.63 21.51
CA PHE A 197 -21.23 -33.56 21.98
C PHE A 197 -21.99 -32.61 22.91
N GLY A 198 -21.58 -32.56 24.17
CA GLY A 198 -22.15 -31.66 25.19
C GLY A 198 -23.67 -31.82 25.31
N THR A 199 -24.42 -30.71 25.15
CA THR A 199 -25.89 -30.76 25.21
C THR A 199 -26.52 -31.16 23.88
N THR A 200 -27.35 -32.22 23.94
CA THR A 200 -28.08 -32.77 22.79
C THR A 200 -29.15 -31.81 22.28
N LEU A 201 -29.12 -31.51 20.99
CA LEU A 201 -30.16 -30.72 20.31
C LEU A 201 -31.32 -31.64 19.90
N ASN A 202 -32.40 -31.67 20.70
CA ASN A 202 -33.57 -32.49 20.40
C ASN A 202 -34.34 -31.91 19.20
N HIS A 203 -34.55 -32.72 18.15
CA HIS A 203 -35.34 -32.41 16.94
C HIS A 203 -34.95 -31.12 16.17
N CYS A 204 -33.70 -30.68 16.31
CA CYS A 204 -33.20 -29.42 15.75
C CYS A 204 -31.99 -29.69 14.86
N VAL A 205 -32.05 -29.36 13.56
CA VAL A 205 -30.89 -29.43 12.67
C VAL A 205 -30.43 -28.01 12.36
N PRO A 206 -29.39 -27.49 13.05
CA PRO A 206 -28.88 -26.17 12.75
C PRO A 206 -28.24 -26.12 11.35
N SER A 207 -28.23 -24.94 10.75
CA SER A 207 -27.51 -24.68 9.50
C SER A 207 -26.22 -23.91 9.78
N LEU A 208 -25.08 -24.43 9.35
CA LEU A 208 -23.84 -23.67 9.29
C LEU A 208 -23.74 -22.91 7.95
N SER A 209 -22.88 -21.91 7.90
CA SER A 209 -22.56 -21.17 6.68
C SER A 209 -21.12 -21.41 6.31
N VAL A 210 -20.87 -21.78 5.06
CA VAL A 210 -19.52 -21.98 4.51
C VAL A 210 -19.45 -21.24 3.19
N VAL A 211 -18.59 -20.23 3.10
CA VAL A 211 -18.45 -19.32 1.95
C VAL A 211 -19.80 -18.74 1.54
N GLY A 212 -20.56 -18.28 2.54
CA GLY A 212 -21.91 -17.71 2.41
C GLY A 212 -23.02 -18.73 2.13
N GLY A 213 -22.71 -19.98 1.76
CA GLY A 213 -23.69 -21.02 1.47
C GLY A 213 -24.23 -21.71 2.72
N PRO A 214 -25.53 -22.02 2.83
CA PRO A 214 -26.07 -22.77 3.97
C PRO A 214 -25.77 -24.27 3.82
N LEU A 215 -25.21 -24.88 4.85
CA LEU A 215 -25.00 -26.32 4.96
C LEU A 215 -25.66 -26.85 6.24
N PRO A 216 -26.47 -27.92 6.16
CA PRO A 216 -27.04 -28.53 7.36
C PRO A 216 -25.92 -29.15 8.20
N PHE A 217 -26.02 -29.00 9.52
CA PHE A 217 -25.02 -29.54 10.46
C PHE A 217 -24.86 -31.06 10.38
N SER A 218 -25.91 -31.76 9.93
CA SER A 218 -25.93 -33.21 9.69
C SER A 218 -25.28 -33.64 8.36
N ALA A 219 -24.78 -32.70 7.55
CA ALA A 219 -24.21 -33.02 6.24
C ALA A 219 -23.00 -33.97 6.38
N PRO A 220 -23.02 -35.16 5.74
CA PRO A 220 -21.92 -36.12 5.84
C PRO A 220 -20.63 -35.58 5.22
N GLY A 221 -20.73 -34.80 4.13
CA GLY A 221 -19.57 -34.15 3.51
C GLY A 221 -18.85 -33.18 4.44
N LEU A 222 -19.60 -32.39 5.20
CA LEU A 222 -19.03 -31.46 6.19
C LEU A 222 -18.29 -32.21 7.29
N ARG A 223 -18.89 -33.29 7.82
CA ARG A 223 -18.28 -34.12 8.87
C ARG A 223 -16.98 -34.77 8.38
N ILE A 224 -16.99 -35.38 7.20
CA ILE A 224 -15.80 -36.03 6.63
C ILE A 224 -14.69 -35.00 6.40
N PHE A 225 -15.02 -33.85 5.80
CA PHE A 225 -14.06 -32.77 5.57
C PHE A 225 -13.44 -32.28 6.89
N SER A 226 -14.26 -31.99 7.90
CA SER A 226 -13.78 -31.55 9.20
C SER A 226 -12.89 -32.58 9.88
N LEU A 227 -13.24 -33.87 9.85
CA LEU A 227 -12.42 -34.94 10.45
C LEU A 227 -11.05 -35.06 9.77
N ILE A 228 -10.99 -35.02 8.44
CA ILE A 228 -9.72 -35.04 7.70
C ILE A 228 -8.88 -33.83 8.09
N MET A 229 -9.48 -32.64 8.03
CA MET A 229 -8.80 -31.38 8.27
C MET A 229 -8.24 -31.30 9.70
N TYR A 230 -9.05 -31.62 10.73
CA TYR A 230 -8.58 -31.58 12.11
C TYR A 230 -7.57 -32.70 12.43
N SER A 231 -7.65 -33.86 11.77
CA SER A 231 -6.63 -34.92 11.92
C SER A 231 -5.24 -34.45 11.46
N LEU A 232 -5.17 -33.61 10.42
CA LEU A 232 -3.91 -33.04 9.94
C LEU A 232 -3.31 -31.99 10.89
N LEU A 233 -4.12 -31.41 11.78
CA LEU A 233 -3.74 -30.26 12.61
C LEU A 233 -3.59 -30.58 14.11
N VAL A 234 -3.92 -31.79 14.53
CA VAL A 234 -3.87 -32.18 15.94
C VAL A 234 -2.46 -32.25 16.49
N ILE A 235 -1.46 -32.61 15.68
CA ILE A 235 -0.08 -32.80 16.14
C ILE A 235 0.64 -31.43 16.22
N PRO A 236 1.08 -31.00 17.41
CA PRO A 236 1.80 -29.74 17.56
C PRO A 236 3.07 -29.69 16.70
N GLY A 237 3.37 -28.55 16.12
CA GLY A 237 4.52 -28.29 15.25
C GLY A 237 4.26 -28.71 13.81
N ILE A 238 3.77 -29.95 13.59
CA ILE A 238 3.38 -30.43 12.27
C ILE A 238 2.20 -29.62 11.72
N ASN A 239 1.28 -29.19 12.59
CA ASN A 239 0.12 -28.38 12.22
C ASN A 239 0.45 -26.97 11.68
N LEU A 240 1.69 -26.49 11.85
CA LEU A 240 2.17 -25.24 11.24
C LEU A 240 2.73 -25.44 9.82
N VAL A 241 3.01 -26.68 9.42
CA VAL A 241 3.60 -26.98 8.11
C VAL A 241 2.64 -26.63 6.96
N PRO A 242 1.34 -27.00 6.98
CA PRO A 242 0.42 -26.64 5.90
C PRO A 242 0.32 -25.12 5.63
N PRO A 243 0.05 -24.25 6.64
CA PRO A 243 -0.04 -22.81 6.38
C PRO A 243 1.32 -22.22 5.95
N PHE A 244 2.43 -22.69 6.50
CA PHE A 244 3.76 -22.23 6.09
C PHE A 244 4.06 -22.58 4.63
N ILE A 245 3.79 -23.82 4.21
CA ILE A 245 3.93 -24.27 2.81
C ILE A 245 3.05 -23.43 1.88
N PHE A 246 1.83 -23.10 2.29
CA PHE A 246 0.92 -22.27 1.51
C PHE A 246 1.50 -20.88 1.23
N PHE A 247 1.97 -20.15 2.27
CA PHE A 247 2.57 -18.83 2.08
C PHE A 247 3.90 -18.88 1.33
N LEU A 248 4.67 -19.95 1.51
CA LEU A 248 5.91 -20.17 0.76
C LEU A 248 5.63 -20.43 -0.71
N PHE A 249 4.63 -21.27 -1.02
CA PHE A 249 4.18 -21.50 -2.39
C PHE A 249 3.72 -20.19 -3.03
N LEU A 250 2.86 -19.42 -2.33
CA LEU A 250 2.42 -18.10 -2.79
C LEU A 250 3.61 -17.17 -3.11
N HIS A 251 4.64 -17.16 -2.27
CA HIS A 251 5.85 -16.37 -2.48
C HIS A 251 6.64 -16.80 -3.71
N ILE A 252 6.83 -18.10 -3.89
CA ILE A 252 7.59 -18.67 -5.02
C ILE A 252 6.81 -18.43 -6.31
N SER A 253 5.51 -18.76 -6.33
CA SER A 253 4.64 -18.54 -7.48
C SER A 253 4.55 -17.07 -7.88
N TYR A 254 4.49 -16.15 -6.91
CA TYR A 254 4.52 -14.71 -7.20
C TYR A 254 5.83 -14.29 -7.89
N ASN A 255 6.97 -14.78 -7.40
CA ASN A 255 8.27 -14.47 -8.01
C ASN A 255 8.46 -15.10 -9.39
N ASP A 256 7.93 -16.31 -9.60
CA ASP A 256 7.94 -16.97 -10.91
C ASP A 256 7.06 -16.22 -11.92
N LEU A 257 5.85 -15.85 -11.50
CA LEU A 257 4.92 -15.05 -12.31
C LEU A 257 5.53 -13.69 -12.69
N ARG A 258 6.28 -13.06 -11.77
CA ARG A 258 7.01 -11.80 -12.04
C ARG A 258 8.07 -11.96 -13.13
N LYS A 259 8.82 -13.06 -13.10
CA LYS A 259 9.87 -13.33 -14.11
C LYS A 259 9.27 -13.62 -15.48
N ASN A 260 8.18 -14.39 -15.52
CA ASN A 260 7.60 -14.88 -16.76
C ASN A 260 6.62 -13.88 -17.41
N HIS A 261 5.98 -12.99 -16.62
CA HIS A 261 4.98 -12.03 -17.11
C HIS A 261 5.19 -10.61 -16.55
N PRO A 262 6.24 -9.89 -16.98
CA PRO A 262 6.58 -8.56 -16.45
C PRO A 262 5.47 -7.52 -16.66
N HIS A 263 4.73 -7.58 -17.77
CA HIS A 263 3.62 -6.66 -18.06
C HIS A 263 2.43 -6.84 -17.10
N PHE A 264 2.14 -8.07 -16.68
CA PHE A 264 1.09 -8.36 -15.70
C PHE A 264 1.46 -7.82 -14.32
N CYS A 265 2.69 -8.04 -13.89
CA CYS A 265 3.19 -7.52 -12.62
C CYS A 265 3.35 -6.00 -12.59
N SER A 266 3.66 -5.36 -13.72
CA SER A 266 3.66 -3.90 -13.84
C SER A 266 2.27 -3.30 -13.59
N ARG A 267 1.21 -3.92 -14.14
CA ARG A 267 -0.18 -3.50 -13.85
C ARG A 267 -0.56 -3.68 -12.39
N ILE A 268 -0.18 -4.78 -11.77
CA ILE A 268 -0.38 -5.00 -10.32
C ILE A 268 0.38 -3.95 -9.51
N SER A 269 1.63 -3.65 -9.87
CA SER A 269 2.43 -2.63 -9.20
C SER A 269 1.83 -1.22 -9.33
N LEU A 270 1.21 -0.89 -10.47
CA LEU A 270 0.49 0.37 -10.67
C LEU A 270 -0.76 0.47 -9.80
N ILE A 271 -1.52 -0.62 -9.67
CA ILE A 271 -2.67 -0.69 -8.75
C ILE A 271 -2.20 -0.53 -7.30
N ILE A 272 -1.12 -1.22 -6.92
CA ILE A 272 -0.52 -1.13 -5.58
C ILE A 272 -0.01 0.28 -5.29
N SER A 273 0.70 0.89 -6.23
CA SER A 273 1.16 2.29 -6.11
C SER A 273 -0.02 3.25 -6.00
N SER A 274 -1.11 3.00 -6.72
CA SER A 274 -2.36 3.77 -6.61
C SER A 274 -3.04 3.62 -5.24
N ILE A 275 -2.92 2.45 -4.59
CA ILE A 275 -3.43 2.20 -3.23
C ILE A 275 -2.53 2.86 -2.18
N LEU A 276 -1.21 2.75 -2.32
CA LEU A 276 -0.21 3.34 -1.40
C LEU A 276 -0.13 4.87 -1.52
N SER A 277 -0.44 5.42 -2.69
CA SER A 277 -0.45 6.87 -2.94
C SER A 277 -1.71 7.57 -2.46
N ILE A 278 -2.71 6.84 -1.95
CA ILE A 278 -3.88 7.44 -1.28
C ILE A 278 -3.36 8.19 -0.04
N PRO A 279 -3.38 9.53 -0.03
CA PRO A 279 -2.88 10.28 1.12
C PRO A 279 -3.74 9.94 2.34
N MET A 280 -3.09 9.73 3.48
CA MET A 280 -3.70 9.41 4.78
C MET A 280 -4.80 10.41 5.22
N THR A 281 -4.93 11.56 4.54
CA THR A 281 -6.01 12.53 4.68
C THR A 281 -7.40 11.95 4.35
N LEU A 282 -7.48 10.91 3.49
CA LEU A 282 -8.72 10.15 3.23
C LEU A 282 -9.09 9.18 4.36
N TRP A 283 -8.14 8.86 5.26
CA TRP A 283 -8.36 8.12 6.51
C TRP A 283 -8.52 9.03 7.73
N ARG A 284 -8.84 10.32 7.53
CA ARG A 284 -9.59 11.07 8.54
C ARG A 284 -10.96 10.41 8.67
N LEU A 285 -11.10 9.38 9.51
CA LEU A 285 -12.41 8.83 9.88
C LEU A 285 -13.27 10.00 10.41
N PRO A 286 -14.24 10.52 9.64
CA PRO A 286 -15.15 11.51 10.17
C PRO A 286 -16.19 10.73 10.97
N ARG A 287 -16.77 11.33 12.01
CA ARG A 287 -18.02 10.84 12.63
C ARG A 287 -19.10 10.46 11.60
N ASN A 288 -19.01 10.98 10.38
CA ASN A 288 -19.91 10.75 9.26
C ASN A 288 -19.71 9.41 8.53
N PHE A 289 -18.58 8.68 8.69
CA PHE A 289 -18.37 7.38 8.04
C PHE A 289 -19.31 6.32 8.61
N PHE A 290 -19.49 6.28 9.94
CA PHE A 290 -20.45 5.38 10.59
C PHE A 290 -21.92 5.71 10.19
N ALA A 291 -22.23 6.98 9.94
CA ALA A 291 -23.56 7.39 9.46
C ALA A 291 -23.80 7.02 7.99
N LYS A 292 -22.79 7.19 7.11
CA LYS A 292 -22.86 6.79 5.69
C LYS A 292 -22.83 5.27 5.52
N LEU A 293 -22.10 4.52 6.34
CA LEU A 293 -22.11 3.05 6.34
C LEU A 293 -23.49 2.52 6.73
N ARG A 294 -24.17 3.16 7.70
CA ARG A 294 -25.57 2.84 8.06
C ARG A 294 -26.56 3.07 6.91
N SER A 295 -26.34 4.12 6.13
CA SER A 295 -27.10 4.45 4.92
C SER A 295 -26.78 3.52 3.73
N ALA A 296 -25.51 3.15 3.55
CA ALA A 296 -25.07 2.22 2.50
C ALA A 296 -25.55 0.79 2.77
N ILE A 297 -25.57 0.34 4.03
CA ILE A 297 -26.12 -0.96 4.44
C ILE A 297 -27.64 -1.01 4.20
N THR A 298 -28.35 0.11 4.33
CA THR A 298 -29.78 0.19 3.98
C THR A 298 -30.03 0.23 2.47
N GLN A 299 -29.15 0.85 1.68
CA GLN A 299 -29.21 0.84 0.21
C GLN A 299 -28.83 -0.51 -0.44
N ILE A 300 -27.87 -1.23 0.14
CA ILE A 300 -27.46 -2.56 -0.33
C ILE A 300 -28.55 -3.60 -0.05
N ARG A 301 -29.28 -3.47 1.07
CA ARG A 301 -30.46 -4.29 1.38
C ARG A 301 -31.53 -4.21 0.27
N ASP A 302 -31.69 -3.05 -0.35
CA ASP A 302 -32.73 -2.82 -1.35
C ASP A 302 -32.26 -3.16 -2.78
N LYS A 303 -30.95 -3.09 -3.08
CA LYS A 303 -30.37 -3.52 -4.36
C LYS A 303 -30.18 -5.02 -4.49
N VAL A 304 -30.00 -5.75 -3.38
CA VAL A 304 -29.82 -7.21 -3.38
C VAL A 304 -31.14 -7.96 -3.66
N PHE A 305 -32.31 -7.31 -3.55
CA PHE A 305 -33.60 -7.90 -3.93
C PHE A 305 -33.98 -7.72 -5.40
N ALA A 306 -33.20 -6.98 -6.20
CA ALA A 306 -33.56 -6.64 -7.57
C ALA A 306 -32.44 -6.87 -8.59
N ARG A 307 -32.02 -8.12 -8.81
CA ARG A 307 -31.59 -8.62 -10.14
C ARG A 307 -31.34 -10.13 -10.15
N ARG A 308 -32.38 -10.89 -10.53
CA ARG A 308 -32.26 -12.16 -11.26
C ARG A 308 -32.33 -11.88 -12.77
N ARG A 309 -31.59 -12.68 -13.56
CA ARG A 309 -31.45 -12.73 -15.04
C ARG A 309 -30.41 -11.76 -15.61
N SER A 310 -29.51 -12.07 -16.55
CA SER A 310 -29.20 -13.23 -17.40
C SER A 310 -27.86 -12.95 -18.13
N VAL A 311 -27.21 -13.96 -18.71
CA VAL A 311 -25.88 -13.99 -19.40
C VAL A 311 -26.10 -14.69 -20.78
N PRO A 312 -25.16 -14.76 -21.77
CA PRO A 312 -24.49 -13.84 -22.75
C PRO A 312 -24.77 -14.31 -24.23
N PRO A 313 -23.88 -14.43 -25.27
CA PRO A 313 -22.51 -13.89 -25.63
C PRO A 313 -22.28 -13.51 -27.14
N SER A 314 -21.04 -13.09 -27.51
CA SER A 314 -20.23 -13.35 -28.76
C SER A 314 -19.26 -12.15 -29.05
N ASP A 315 -17.93 -12.30 -29.13
CA ASP A 315 -16.98 -12.78 -30.16
C ASP A 315 -16.33 -11.62 -30.98
N LEU A 316 -14.99 -11.56 -31.06
CA LEU A 316 -14.20 -11.55 -32.31
C LEU A 316 -12.67 -11.45 -32.08
N GLU A 317 -11.94 -12.31 -32.80
CA GLU A 317 -10.48 -12.32 -33.01
C GLU A 317 -10.00 -11.33 -34.10
N THR A 318 -8.69 -11.07 -34.13
CA THR A 318 -7.74 -10.94 -35.28
C THR A 318 -6.51 -10.14 -34.79
N GLY A 319 -5.21 -10.46 -34.97
CA GLY A 319 -4.49 -11.43 -35.80
C GLY A 319 -3.54 -10.67 -36.75
N TYR A 320 -2.23 -10.53 -36.44
CA TYR A 320 -1.18 -10.23 -37.44
C TYR A 320 0.23 -10.64 -36.95
N HIS A 321 0.91 -11.47 -37.75
CA HIS A 321 2.30 -11.91 -37.63
C HIS A 321 3.16 -11.25 -38.72
N SER A 322 4.40 -10.87 -38.41
CA SER A 322 5.49 -10.75 -39.40
C SER A 322 6.90 -10.76 -38.77
N ASN A 323 7.61 -11.87 -38.99
CA ASN A 323 9.02 -12.09 -39.37
C ASN A 323 10.22 -11.31 -38.76
N LEU A 324 11.20 -12.13 -38.35
CA LEU A 324 12.54 -11.93 -37.78
C LEU A 324 13.56 -11.19 -38.70
N PRO A 325 14.72 -10.67 -38.19
CA PRO A 325 15.88 -11.53 -37.95
C PRO A 325 16.73 -11.24 -36.69
N SER A 326 17.41 -12.31 -36.29
CA SER A 326 18.36 -12.47 -35.19
C SER A 326 19.63 -11.62 -35.34
N HIS A 327 20.00 -10.91 -34.27
CA HIS A 327 21.40 -10.56 -34.00
C HIS A 327 21.69 -10.77 -32.52
N GLY A 328 22.68 -11.60 -32.23
CA GLY A 328 23.15 -11.89 -30.88
C GLY A 328 24.02 -10.77 -30.34
N THR A 329 23.76 -10.40 -29.09
CA THR A 329 24.71 -9.78 -28.17
C THR A 329 24.33 -10.19 -26.76
N ASP A 330 25.33 -10.64 -25.99
CA ASP A 330 25.20 -11.08 -24.60
C ASP A 330 24.36 -10.13 -23.74
N PRO A 331 23.42 -10.63 -22.91
CA PRO A 331 22.76 -9.79 -21.94
C PRO A 331 23.77 -9.46 -20.83
N GLN A 332 24.29 -8.23 -20.87
CA GLN A 332 24.79 -7.58 -19.67
C GLN A 332 23.71 -7.70 -18.57
N PRO A 333 24.10 -7.95 -17.31
CA PRO A 333 23.13 -8.12 -16.23
C PRO A 333 22.39 -6.80 -16.03
N LEU A 334 21.11 -6.80 -16.43
CA LEU A 334 20.16 -5.72 -16.21
C LEU A 334 20.17 -5.39 -14.71
N LYS A 335 20.73 -4.23 -14.34
CA LYS A 335 20.58 -3.69 -12.98
C LYS A 335 19.10 -3.39 -12.79
N ASP A 336 18.40 -4.30 -12.10
CA ASP A 336 16.98 -4.24 -11.76
C ASP A 336 16.71 -2.89 -11.05
N PRO A 337 15.99 -1.92 -11.66
CA PRO A 337 15.84 -0.58 -11.07
C PRO A 337 14.89 -0.57 -9.87
N PHE A 338 14.16 -1.67 -9.63
CA PHE A 338 13.13 -1.74 -8.59
C PHE A 338 13.22 -2.98 -7.67
N PRO A 339 14.37 -3.27 -7.01
CA PRO A 339 14.48 -4.41 -6.11
C PRO A 339 13.55 -4.27 -4.88
N LYS A 340 13.30 -3.03 -4.43
CA LYS A 340 12.49 -2.74 -3.24
C LYS A 340 10.98 -2.90 -3.46
N ALA A 341 10.45 -2.46 -4.61
CA ALA A 341 9.00 -2.44 -4.86
C ALA A 341 8.38 -3.84 -5.02
N ALA A 342 9.12 -4.78 -5.61
CA ALA A 342 8.59 -6.10 -5.93
C ALA A 342 8.39 -7.02 -4.72
N HIS A 343 9.25 -6.91 -3.69
CA HIS A 343 9.12 -7.69 -2.46
C HIS A 343 8.00 -7.19 -1.55
N THR A 344 7.70 -5.89 -1.59
CA THR A 344 6.57 -5.29 -0.88
C THR A 344 5.23 -5.74 -1.48
N ALA A 345 5.15 -5.88 -2.80
CA ALA A 345 3.92 -6.33 -3.47
C ALA A 345 3.47 -7.75 -3.08
N PHE A 346 4.39 -8.70 -2.84
CA PHE A 346 4.04 -10.03 -2.29
C PHE A 346 3.35 -9.91 -0.92
N VAL A 347 3.92 -9.08 -0.03
CA VAL A 347 3.35 -8.87 1.31
C VAL A 347 1.97 -8.24 1.20
N ILE A 348 1.78 -7.27 0.31
CA ILE A 348 0.48 -6.64 0.08
C ILE A 348 -0.55 -7.66 -0.41
N VAL A 349 -0.21 -8.50 -1.39
CA VAL A 349 -1.13 -9.52 -1.91
C VAL A 349 -1.48 -10.55 -0.84
N GLY A 350 -0.49 -11.04 -0.09
CA GLY A 350 -0.73 -11.97 1.01
C GLY A 350 -1.57 -11.35 2.13
N PHE A 351 -1.31 -10.09 2.46
CA PHE A 351 -2.06 -9.32 3.45
C PHE A 351 -3.52 -9.12 3.02
N VAL A 352 -3.77 -8.67 1.80
CA VAL A 352 -5.13 -8.51 1.25
C VAL A 352 -5.88 -9.86 1.26
N SER A 353 -5.19 -10.94 0.90
CA SER A 353 -5.77 -12.28 0.93
C SER A 353 -6.19 -12.70 2.34
N LEU A 354 -5.36 -12.42 3.35
CA LEU A 354 -5.68 -12.69 4.75
C LEU A 354 -6.88 -11.88 5.24
N VAL A 355 -6.93 -10.59 4.93
CA VAL A 355 -8.08 -9.72 5.27
C VAL A 355 -9.37 -10.25 4.62
N LEU A 356 -9.31 -10.69 3.36
CA LEU A 356 -10.47 -11.27 2.67
C LEU A 356 -10.94 -12.56 3.33
N VAL A 357 -10.03 -13.44 3.74
CA VAL A 357 -10.36 -14.68 4.48
C VAL A 357 -11.06 -14.34 5.80
N ASP A 358 -10.56 -13.38 6.57
CA ASP A 358 -11.19 -12.96 7.83
C ASP A 358 -12.59 -12.36 7.61
N ILE A 359 -12.78 -11.57 6.55
CA ILE A 359 -14.09 -11.03 6.18
C ILE A 359 -15.06 -12.16 5.82
N ILE A 360 -14.62 -13.17 5.07
CA ILE A 360 -15.45 -14.32 4.70
C ILE A 360 -15.85 -15.10 5.96
N MET A 361 -14.89 -15.40 6.86
CA MET A 361 -15.17 -16.09 8.12
C MET A 361 -16.14 -15.31 9.01
N LEU A 362 -15.96 -13.99 9.12
CA LEU A 362 -16.89 -13.11 9.84
C LEU A 362 -18.31 -13.20 9.26
N ILE A 363 -18.44 -13.12 7.94
CA ILE A 363 -19.72 -13.24 7.25
C ILE A 363 -20.35 -14.61 7.53
N ASP A 364 -19.57 -15.69 7.49
CA ASP A 364 -20.05 -17.04 7.74
C ASP A 364 -20.57 -17.23 9.17
N VAL A 365 -19.85 -16.73 10.18
CA VAL A 365 -20.32 -16.76 11.58
C VAL A 365 -21.63 -15.98 11.73
N GLU A 366 -21.71 -14.78 11.16
CA GLU A 366 -22.92 -13.94 11.24
C GLU A 366 -24.11 -14.54 10.50
N LEU A 367 -23.89 -15.12 9.32
CA LEU A 367 -24.94 -15.82 8.57
C LEU A 367 -25.42 -17.06 9.32
N THR A 368 -24.52 -17.81 9.94
CA THR A 368 -24.85 -18.97 10.78
C THR A 368 -25.77 -18.57 11.92
N LEU A 369 -25.43 -17.52 12.66
CA LEU A 369 -26.27 -17.03 13.76
C LEU A 369 -27.62 -16.48 13.26
N ARG A 370 -27.63 -15.70 12.18
CA ARG A 370 -28.87 -15.13 11.61
C ARG A 370 -29.83 -16.20 11.12
N ARG A 371 -29.33 -17.24 10.45
CA ARG A 371 -30.15 -18.35 9.91
C ARG A 371 -30.80 -19.17 11.01
N ASN A 372 -30.13 -19.32 12.16
CA ASN A 372 -30.63 -20.12 13.27
C ASN A 372 -31.34 -19.29 14.36
N LYS A 373 -31.43 -17.97 14.22
CA LYS A 373 -32.04 -17.07 15.22
C LYS A 373 -33.45 -17.46 15.63
N ARG A 374 -34.26 -18.02 14.72
CA ARG A 374 -35.63 -18.48 15.01
C ARG A 374 -35.66 -19.72 15.90
N ASN A 375 -34.59 -20.51 15.88
CA ASN A 375 -34.48 -21.77 16.63
C ASN A 375 -33.75 -21.57 17.97
N GLN A 376 -33.21 -20.37 18.24
CA GLN A 376 -32.51 -20.03 19.48
C GLN A 376 -33.48 -19.60 20.58
N MET A 377 -33.16 -19.95 21.82
CA MET A 377 -33.92 -19.49 22.98
C MET A 377 -33.84 -17.96 23.13
N PRO A 378 -34.91 -17.30 23.63
CA PRO A 378 -34.97 -15.84 23.75
C PRO A 378 -33.83 -15.22 24.60
N ASP A 379 -33.32 -15.98 25.58
CA ASP A 379 -32.27 -15.54 26.50
C ASP A 379 -30.89 -15.37 25.84
N GLU A 380 -30.73 -15.77 24.58
CA GLU A 380 -29.49 -15.60 23.80
C GLU A 380 -29.11 -14.12 23.63
N GLY A 381 -30.09 -13.21 23.69
CA GLY A 381 -29.86 -11.76 23.60
C GLY A 381 -29.34 -11.12 24.89
N ASN A 382 -29.32 -11.86 26.01
CA ASN A 382 -28.95 -11.29 27.30
C ASN A 382 -27.44 -11.02 27.39
N TRP A 383 -27.06 -10.04 28.22
CA TRP A 383 -25.66 -9.78 28.53
C TRP A 383 -25.19 -10.71 29.63
N GLY A 384 -24.13 -11.45 29.35
CA GLY A 384 -23.46 -12.31 30.31
C GLY A 384 -22.08 -11.79 30.71
N PHE A 385 -21.50 -12.39 31.74
CA PHE A 385 -20.17 -12.02 32.27
C PHE A 385 -19.07 -12.22 31.22
N GLY A 386 -19.13 -13.28 30.41
CA GLY A 386 -18.17 -13.59 29.36
C GLY A 386 -18.10 -12.52 28.28
N GLN A 387 -19.23 -11.89 27.95
CA GLN A 387 -19.27 -10.77 26.99
C GLN A 387 -18.58 -9.52 27.53
N VAL A 388 -18.80 -9.19 28.80
CA VAL A 388 -18.14 -8.02 29.44
C VAL A 388 -16.64 -8.26 29.52
N LEU A 389 -16.22 -9.45 29.96
CA LEU A 389 -14.81 -9.82 30.05
C LEU A 389 -14.12 -9.77 28.68
N ALA A 390 -14.75 -10.27 27.62
CA ALA A 390 -14.19 -10.23 26.27
C ALA A 390 -13.96 -8.78 25.78
N LEU A 391 -14.91 -7.87 26.06
CA LEU A 391 -14.75 -6.45 25.73
C LEU A 391 -13.71 -5.74 26.59
N LEU A 392 -13.55 -6.12 27.86
CA LEU A 392 -12.48 -5.59 28.72
C LEU A 392 -11.10 -6.01 28.20
N LEU A 393 -10.96 -7.26 27.75
CA LEU A 393 -9.71 -7.77 27.17
C LEU A 393 -9.37 -7.09 25.82
N LEU A 394 -10.37 -6.58 25.09
CA LEU A 394 -10.15 -5.76 23.88
C LEU A 394 -9.46 -4.41 24.18
N ILE A 395 -9.50 -3.90 25.42
CA ILE A 395 -8.90 -2.60 25.78
C ILE A 395 -7.39 -2.58 25.50
N ILE A 396 -6.68 -3.68 25.76
CA ILE A 396 -5.22 -3.74 25.58
C ILE A 396 -4.84 -3.60 24.10
N PRO A 397 -5.35 -4.46 23.17
CA PRO A 397 -5.11 -4.28 21.74
C PRO A 397 -5.54 -2.90 21.22
N LEU A 398 -6.64 -2.35 21.74
CA LEU A 398 -7.14 -1.05 21.33
C LEU A 398 -6.20 0.09 21.75
N ARG A 399 -5.68 0.04 22.99
CA ARG A 399 -4.68 1.00 23.49
C ARG A 399 -3.42 0.96 22.62
N ASP A 400 -2.93 -0.23 22.33
CA ASP A 400 -1.69 -0.41 21.57
C ASP A 400 -1.86 0.09 20.13
N PHE A 401 -3.01 -0.18 19.50
CA PHE A 401 -3.37 0.39 18.21
C PHE A 401 -3.41 1.93 18.22
N VAL A 402 -4.05 2.53 19.23
CA VAL A 402 -4.12 4.00 19.36
C VAL A 402 -2.72 4.59 19.51
N ASN A 403 -1.85 3.96 20.31
CA ASN A 403 -0.47 4.40 20.49
C ASN A 403 0.30 4.36 19.16
N SER A 404 0.21 3.26 18.40
CA SER A 404 0.84 3.16 17.07
C SER A 404 0.31 4.20 16.10
N PHE A 405 -1.00 4.46 16.10
CA PHE A 405 -1.59 5.49 15.24
C PHE A 405 -1.10 6.90 15.59
N VAL A 406 -0.98 7.20 16.89
CA VAL A 406 -0.44 8.47 17.38
C VAL A 406 1.03 8.64 16.99
N GLU A 407 1.83 7.57 17.09
CA GLU A 407 3.24 7.57 16.67
C GLU A 407 3.37 7.86 15.17
N ILE A 408 2.65 7.13 14.31
CA ILE A 408 2.62 7.36 12.86
C ILE A 408 2.23 8.81 12.54
N ARG A 409 1.19 9.32 13.20
CA ARG A 409 0.74 10.71 13.01
C ARG A 409 1.83 11.71 13.39
N ASN A 410 2.57 11.45 14.45
CA ASN A 410 3.65 12.33 14.89
C ASN A 410 4.83 12.27 13.91
N THR A 411 5.22 11.08 13.45
CA THR A 411 6.27 10.91 12.43
C THR A 411 5.94 11.63 11.13
N VAL A 412 4.72 11.47 10.62
CA VAL A 412 4.27 12.18 9.41
C VAL A 412 4.27 13.69 9.62
N LYS A 413 3.90 14.17 10.82
CA LYS A 413 3.95 15.59 11.16
C LYS A 413 5.38 16.11 11.24
N GLU A 414 6.32 15.32 11.76
CA GLU A 414 7.75 15.65 11.80
C GLU A 414 8.39 15.66 10.42
N GLU A 415 8.11 14.66 9.58
CA GLU A 415 8.58 14.63 8.18
C GLU A 415 8.04 15.81 7.39
N LYS A 416 6.76 16.16 7.59
CA LYS A 416 6.19 17.34 6.95
C LYS A 416 6.89 18.62 7.40
N ARG A 417 7.17 18.76 8.70
CA ARG A 417 7.93 19.89 9.26
C ARG A 417 9.35 19.96 8.72
N LYS A 418 10.04 18.82 8.58
CA LYS A 418 11.38 18.76 7.97
C LYS A 418 11.35 19.19 6.51
N ARG A 419 10.38 18.72 5.72
CA ARG A 419 10.23 19.14 4.32
C ARG A 419 9.85 20.62 4.20
N GLU A 420 8.99 21.12 5.08
CA GLU A 420 8.66 22.56 5.16
C GLU A 420 9.92 23.37 5.50
N GLN A 421 10.71 22.95 6.51
CA GLN A 421 11.97 23.61 6.87
C GLN A 421 13.02 23.55 5.75
N GLU A 422 13.22 22.39 5.12
CA GLU A 422 14.15 22.23 3.99
C GLU A 422 13.77 23.14 2.82
N ARG A 423 12.47 23.29 2.57
CA ARG A 423 11.93 24.19 1.55
C ARG A 423 12.14 25.66 1.91
N ASP A 424 11.90 26.03 3.16
CA ASP A 424 12.08 27.41 3.63
C ASP A 424 13.58 27.80 3.63
N GLU A 425 14.48 26.88 4.02
CA GLU A 425 15.93 27.06 3.91
C GLU A 425 16.41 27.15 2.45
N ALA A 426 15.81 26.35 1.55
CA ALA A 426 16.09 26.43 0.12
C ALA A 426 15.64 27.78 -0.46
N GLN A 427 14.46 28.26 -0.04
CA GLN A 427 13.93 29.57 -0.43
C GLN A 427 14.84 30.71 0.01
N GLU A 428 15.25 30.74 1.28
CA GLU A 428 16.12 31.80 1.83
C GLU A 428 17.46 31.86 1.09
N LYS A 429 18.07 30.69 0.81
CA LYS A 429 19.33 30.64 0.07
C LYS A 429 19.17 31.05 -1.38
N PHE A 430 18.09 30.61 -2.03
CA PHE A 430 17.76 31.01 -3.38
C PHE A 430 17.61 32.54 -3.50
N GLU A 431 16.83 33.15 -2.61
CA GLU A 431 16.65 34.62 -2.55
C GLU A 431 17.96 35.35 -2.23
N GLY A 432 18.77 34.83 -1.30
CA GLY A 432 20.06 35.42 -0.93
C GLY A 432 21.09 35.40 -2.08
N TYR A 433 21.12 34.33 -2.87
CA TYR A 433 21.96 34.26 -4.06
C TYR A 433 21.47 35.19 -5.16
N LEU A 434 20.15 35.30 -5.34
CA LEU A 434 19.55 36.21 -6.29
C LEU A 434 19.88 37.68 -5.98
N GLN A 435 19.75 38.10 -4.72
CA GLN A 435 20.05 39.47 -4.29
C GLN A 435 21.50 39.86 -4.57
N LYS A 436 22.44 38.90 -4.56
CA LYS A 436 23.85 39.15 -4.88
C LYS A 436 24.11 39.17 -6.39
N ALA A 437 23.40 38.35 -7.16
CA ALA A 437 23.58 38.26 -8.61
C ALA A 437 23.02 39.47 -9.37
N LEU A 438 21.89 40.05 -8.91
CA LEU A 438 21.21 41.15 -9.61
C LEU A 438 22.05 42.44 -9.77
N PRO A 439 22.79 42.94 -8.76
CA PRO A 439 23.63 44.12 -8.91
C PRO A 439 24.90 43.89 -9.74
N GLU A 440 25.41 42.66 -9.77
CA GLU A 440 26.67 42.30 -10.41
C GLU A 440 26.51 41.90 -11.89
N ASP A 441 25.27 41.71 -12.35
CA ASP A 441 24.90 41.24 -13.70
C ASP A 441 25.65 39.95 -14.10
N ARG A 442 26.03 39.14 -13.09
CA ARG A 442 26.75 37.87 -13.23
C ARG A 442 26.11 36.79 -12.36
N ILE A 443 25.80 35.65 -12.97
CA ILE A 443 25.17 34.49 -12.33
C ILE A 443 26.15 33.32 -12.17
N GLU A 444 27.29 33.34 -12.87
CA GLU A 444 28.36 32.36 -12.72
C GLU A 444 28.79 32.18 -11.25
N GLY A 445 28.65 30.94 -10.74
CA GLY A 445 29.07 30.54 -9.39
C GLY A 445 27.93 30.26 -8.41
N TYR A 446 26.67 30.47 -8.79
CA TYR A 446 25.50 30.18 -7.97
C TYR A 446 24.71 28.99 -8.51
N ASP A 447 24.53 27.95 -7.67
CA ASP A 447 23.78 26.73 -8.03
C ASP A 447 22.29 26.90 -7.73
N PHE A 448 21.62 27.71 -8.56
CA PHE A 448 20.18 27.95 -8.44
C PHE A 448 19.35 26.66 -8.65
N MET A 449 19.83 25.74 -9.50
CA MET A 449 19.15 24.46 -9.77
C MET A 449 19.05 23.58 -8.54
N HIS A 450 20.13 23.45 -7.77
CA HIS A 450 20.11 22.67 -6.54
C HIS A 450 19.09 23.17 -5.52
N TRP A 451 18.79 24.47 -5.47
CA TRP A 451 17.80 25.03 -4.54
C TRP A 451 16.37 24.91 -5.06
N ILE A 452 16.15 25.04 -6.36
CA ILE A 452 14.84 24.77 -6.99
C ILE A 452 14.49 23.29 -6.85
N ASP A 453 15.43 22.36 -7.09
CA ASP A 453 15.25 20.92 -6.89
C ASP A 453 14.91 20.56 -5.43
N LYS A 454 15.40 21.37 -4.48
CA LYS A 454 15.04 21.27 -3.06
C LYS A 454 13.70 21.91 -2.70
N GLY A 455 12.99 22.49 -3.66
CA GLY A 455 11.64 23.02 -3.52
C GLY A 455 11.56 24.54 -3.34
N ALA A 456 12.64 25.30 -3.58
CA ALA A 456 12.56 26.76 -3.64
C ALA A 456 11.62 27.19 -4.79
N ASP A 457 10.72 28.14 -4.49
CA ASP A 457 9.79 28.72 -5.45
C ASP A 457 10.37 30.02 -6.02
N PRO A 458 10.71 30.06 -7.33
CA PRO A 458 11.25 31.23 -8.01
C PRO A 458 10.21 32.34 -8.24
N ASN A 459 9.00 32.24 -7.69
CA ASN A 459 7.92 33.21 -7.88
C ASN A 459 7.43 33.86 -6.57
N VAL A 460 8.10 33.62 -5.43
CA VAL A 460 7.78 34.29 -4.17
C VAL A 460 7.97 35.81 -4.32
N LYS A 461 7.00 36.59 -3.81
CA LYS A 461 7.10 38.05 -3.75
C LYS A 461 8.31 38.42 -2.91
N LEU A 462 9.28 39.12 -3.49
CA LEU A 462 10.45 39.63 -2.78
C LEU A 462 9.98 40.55 -1.65
N THR A 463 9.92 40.04 -0.42
CA THR A 463 9.59 40.84 0.75
C THR A 463 10.81 41.64 1.19
N GLY A 464 10.95 42.86 0.68
CA GLY A 464 11.94 43.81 1.16
C GLY A 464 12.45 44.77 0.09
N GLN A 465 12.60 46.05 0.47
CA GLN A 465 13.11 47.15 -0.35
C GLN A 465 14.40 46.76 -1.09
N PHE A 466 14.42 46.80 -2.43
CA PHE A 466 15.45 47.46 -3.26
C PHE A 466 15.41 46.98 -4.73
N ILE A 467 14.89 47.84 -5.62
CA ILE A 467 15.57 48.24 -6.87
C ILE A 467 15.32 49.76 -6.98
N PRO A 468 16.34 50.64 -6.91
CA PRO A 468 16.14 52.05 -7.20
C PRO A 468 15.89 52.18 -8.71
N GLY A 469 14.62 52.36 -9.11
CA GLY A 469 14.27 52.72 -10.49
C GLY A 469 13.19 51.90 -11.19
N SER A 470 12.61 50.85 -10.59
CA SER A 470 11.47 50.12 -11.18
C SER A 470 10.45 49.71 -10.12
N PRO A 471 9.29 50.39 -10.03
CA PRO A 471 8.24 50.09 -9.04
C PRO A 471 7.50 48.77 -9.26
N ASP A 472 7.69 48.08 -10.39
CA ASP A 472 6.75 47.06 -10.88
C ASP A 472 7.25 45.60 -10.80
N CYS A 473 8.37 45.34 -10.12
CA CYS A 473 8.86 43.96 -9.93
C CYS A 473 8.20 43.29 -8.70
N GLU A 474 7.01 42.71 -8.87
CA GLU A 474 6.35 41.98 -7.78
C GLU A 474 6.93 40.58 -7.51
N THR A 475 7.67 39.98 -8.44
CA THR A 475 8.20 38.60 -8.31
C THR A 475 9.65 38.48 -8.78
N VAL A 476 10.37 37.46 -8.29
CA VAL A 476 11.76 37.15 -8.71
C VAL A 476 11.88 37.00 -10.23
N LEU A 477 10.91 36.33 -10.86
CA LEU A 477 10.83 36.18 -12.31
C LEU A 477 10.72 37.53 -13.03
N SER A 478 9.94 38.47 -12.48
CA SER A 478 9.81 39.82 -13.05
C SER A 478 11.09 40.64 -12.91
N ALA A 479 11.80 40.52 -11.78
CA ALA A 479 13.09 41.20 -11.55
C ALA A 479 14.19 40.66 -12.47
N ALA A 480 14.22 39.35 -12.65
CA ALA A 480 15.10 38.64 -13.57
C ALA A 480 14.87 39.02 -15.05
N CYS A 481 13.61 39.20 -15.47
CA CYS A 481 13.29 39.64 -16.83
C CYS A 481 13.48 41.15 -17.06
N GLN A 482 13.51 41.95 -15.99
CA GLN A 482 13.76 43.40 -16.06
C GLN A 482 15.23 43.77 -15.97
N SER A 483 16.05 43.00 -15.23
CA SER A 483 17.50 43.09 -15.36
C SER A 483 17.86 42.66 -16.78
N ASN A 484 18.69 43.42 -17.48
CA ASN A 484 19.15 43.06 -18.83
C ASN A 484 20.11 41.85 -18.80
N CYS A 485 19.94 40.94 -17.85
CA CYS A 485 20.83 39.85 -17.51
C CYS A 485 20.54 38.67 -18.45
N ILE A 486 21.40 38.56 -19.46
CA ILE A 486 21.34 37.58 -20.55
C ILE A 486 21.33 36.14 -20.00
N GLU A 487 22.13 35.87 -18.96
CA GLU A 487 22.21 34.55 -18.33
C GLU A 487 20.92 34.16 -17.60
N MET A 488 20.20 35.14 -17.04
CA MET A 488 18.93 34.90 -16.34
C MET A 488 17.80 34.52 -17.31
N MET A 489 17.79 35.13 -18.50
CA MET A 489 16.86 34.76 -19.57
C MET A 489 17.13 33.34 -20.09
N TYR A 490 18.41 32.96 -20.19
CA TYR A 490 18.84 31.60 -20.55
C TYR A 490 18.47 30.57 -19.48
N PHE A 491 18.68 30.91 -18.20
CA PHE A 491 18.30 30.10 -17.04
C PHE A 491 16.79 29.82 -17.00
N ILE A 492 15.96 30.87 -17.16
CA ILE A 492 14.49 30.75 -17.24
C ILE A 492 14.09 29.89 -18.45
N ALA A 493 14.75 30.04 -19.60
CA ALA A 493 14.48 29.23 -20.79
C ALA A 493 14.78 27.74 -20.55
N GLN A 494 15.86 27.39 -19.84
CA GLN A 494 16.19 25.99 -19.52
C GLN A 494 15.18 25.35 -18.55
N GLU A 495 14.66 26.11 -17.58
CA GLU A 495 13.61 25.66 -16.65
C GLU A 495 12.25 25.42 -17.35
N ILE A 496 11.92 26.23 -18.37
CA ILE A 496 10.71 26.03 -19.18
C ILE A 496 10.80 24.72 -20.01
N VAL A 497 12.02 24.30 -20.35
CA VAL A 497 12.30 23.13 -21.21
C VAL A 497 12.25 21.80 -20.46
N GLN A 498 12.46 21.75 -19.14
CA GLN A 498 12.39 20.48 -18.39
C GLN A 498 10.97 19.87 -18.46
N GLU A 499 10.88 18.65 -19.01
CA GLU A 499 9.61 18.02 -19.42
C GLU A 499 8.76 17.43 -18.28
N GLU A 500 9.22 17.46 -17.02
CA GLU A 500 8.72 16.52 -16.01
C GLU A 500 8.06 17.17 -14.77
N ILE A 501 7.23 18.21 -14.93
CA ILE A 501 6.43 18.74 -13.80
C ILE A 501 4.95 18.93 -14.21
N VAL A 502 4.07 18.15 -13.56
CA VAL A 502 2.63 18.01 -13.88
C VAL A 502 1.75 19.08 -13.20
N GLN A 503 2.31 20.01 -12.43
CA GLN A 503 1.51 21.01 -11.69
C GLN A 503 0.99 22.14 -12.59
N GLU A 504 -0.30 22.48 -12.45
CA GLU A 504 -0.95 23.56 -13.21
C GLU A 504 -0.28 24.93 -13.02
N ASP A 505 0.25 25.19 -11.83
CA ASP A 505 0.90 26.46 -11.50
C ASP A 505 2.13 26.70 -12.40
N VAL A 506 2.94 25.65 -12.66
CA VAL A 506 4.12 25.73 -13.54
C VAL A 506 3.74 26.07 -14.99
N LYS A 507 2.62 25.56 -15.50
CA LYS A 507 2.12 25.89 -16.85
C LYS A 507 1.67 27.35 -16.98
N PHE A 508 1.20 27.96 -15.90
CA PHE A 508 0.87 29.38 -15.87
C PHE A 508 2.14 30.24 -15.95
N TRP A 509 3.18 29.91 -15.16
CA TRP A 509 4.45 30.65 -15.14
C TRP A 509 5.24 30.56 -16.45
N ARG A 510 5.30 29.38 -17.06
CA ARG A 510 5.92 29.20 -18.39
C ARG A 510 5.32 30.14 -19.44
N ARG A 511 4.01 30.38 -19.39
CA ARG A 511 3.33 31.31 -20.30
C ARG A 511 3.64 32.77 -20.01
N GLN A 512 3.90 33.13 -18.75
CA GLN A 512 4.23 34.50 -18.36
C GLN A 512 5.68 34.86 -18.70
N ALA A 513 6.63 33.96 -18.39
CA ALA A 513 8.04 34.11 -18.73
C ALA A 513 8.26 34.40 -20.23
N ILE A 514 7.55 33.67 -21.10
CA ILE A 514 7.69 33.82 -22.55
C ILE A 514 7.14 35.13 -23.07
N SER A 515 6.06 35.63 -22.45
CA SER A 515 5.57 37.00 -22.73
C SER A 515 6.68 38.01 -22.46
N HIS A 516 7.29 37.92 -21.28
CA HIS A 516 8.33 38.85 -20.89
C HIS A 516 9.60 38.72 -21.72
N ILE A 517 9.95 37.51 -22.21
CA ILE A 517 11.08 37.32 -23.12
C ILE A 517 10.74 37.88 -24.51
N SER A 518 9.52 37.70 -25.03
CA SER A 518 9.08 38.27 -26.32
C SER A 518 9.17 39.80 -26.31
N ASP A 519 8.69 40.45 -25.23
CA ASP A 519 8.76 41.90 -25.07
C ASP A 519 10.20 42.46 -25.18
N ARG A 520 11.22 41.62 -24.93
CA ARG A 520 12.65 42.02 -24.98
C ARG A 520 13.26 41.96 -26.37
N LEU A 521 12.55 41.41 -27.35
CA LEU A 521 12.94 41.49 -28.77
C LEU A 521 12.98 42.95 -29.27
N GLY A 522 12.21 43.85 -28.65
CA GLY A 522 12.23 45.30 -28.92
C GLY A 522 13.21 46.11 -28.06
N SER A 523 14.10 45.48 -27.29
CA SER A 523 15.03 46.20 -26.40
C SER A 523 15.99 47.11 -27.16
N SER A 524 16.39 48.24 -26.58
CA SER A 524 17.39 49.15 -27.19
C SER A 524 18.80 48.54 -27.28
N LYS A 525 19.10 47.54 -26.44
CA LYS A 525 20.41 46.86 -26.40
C LYS A 525 20.42 45.62 -27.28
N SER A 526 21.37 45.52 -28.21
CA SER A 526 21.48 44.38 -29.13
C SER A 526 21.73 43.05 -28.43
N LEU A 527 22.57 43.03 -27.40
CA LEU A 527 22.83 41.85 -26.59
C LEU A 527 21.57 41.27 -25.89
N VAL A 528 20.63 42.14 -25.51
CA VAL A 528 19.37 41.72 -24.87
C VAL A 528 18.42 41.11 -25.90
N ARG A 529 18.37 41.68 -27.10
CA ARG A 529 17.61 41.11 -28.22
C ARG A 529 18.16 39.73 -28.61
N LEU A 530 19.49 39.60 -28.69
CA LEU A 530 20.18 38.33 -28.95
C LEU A 530 19.83 37.24 -27.91
N ALA A 531 19.86 37.59 -26.64
CA ALA A 531 19.50 36.69 -25.54
C ALA A 531 18.04 36.24 -25.61
N ALA A 532 17.14 37.17 -25.87
CA ALA A 532 15.71 36.88 -26.01
C ALA A 532 15.43 35.91 -27.17
N ILE A 533 16.07 36.12 -28.33
CA ILE A 533 15.95 35.22 -29.49
C ILE A 533 16.45 33.81 -29.15
N SER A 534 17.60 33.73 -28.48
CA SER A 534 18.22 32.45 -28.11
C SER A 534 17.37 31.67 -27.10
N ALA A 535 16.82 32.38 -26.11
CA ALA A 535 15.90 31.82 -25.10
C ALA A 535 14.61 31.29 -25.74
N LEU A 536 13.98 32.04 -26.64
CA LEU A 536 12.77 31.62 -27.34
C LEU A 536 13.00 30.39 -28.24
N SER A 537 14.16 30.34 -28.90
CA SER A 537 14.56 29.18 -29.72
C SER A 537 14.71 27.89 -28.89
N GLY A 538 15.27 27.98 -27.68
CA GLY A 538 15.43 26.83 -26.78
C GLY A 538 14.12 26.18 -26.34
N VAL A 539 13.02 26.93 -26.29
CA VAL A 539 11.72 26.51 -25.75
C VAL A 539 10.81 25.80 -26.79
N LEU A 540 11.23 25.74 -28.05
CA LEU A 540 10.45 25.23 -29.20
C LEU A 540 9.93 23.80 -29.09
N LYS A 541 10.46 22.98 -28.17
CA LYS A 541 10.04 21.59 -27.96
C LYS A 541 8.78 21.45 -27.10
N ASN A 542 8.30 22.52 -26.45
CA ASN A 542 7.21 22.42 -25.47
C ASN A 542 5.81 22.71 -26.09
N GLU A 543 4.92 21.71 -26.11
CA GLU A 543 3.55 21.85 -26.63
C GLU A 543 2.70 22.91 -25.90
N ALA A 544 2.90 23.08 -24.58
CA ALA A 544 2.12 24.01 -23.76
C ALA A 544 2.38 25.49 -24.09
N VAL A 545 3.41 25.76 -24.92
CA VAL A 545 3.95 27.08 -25.20
C VAL A 545 3.72 27.51 -26.66
N GLN A 546 3.35 26.58 -27.55
CA GLN A 546 3.27 26.81 -28.99
C GLN A 546 2.36 28.00 -29.37
N ALA A 547 1.24 28.21 -28.66
CA ALA A 547 0.32 29.31 -28.93
C ALA A 547 0.94 30.71 -28.75
N LYS A 548 1.84 30.88 -27.78
CA LYS A 548 2.57 32.14 -27.59
C LYS A 548 3.78 32.25 -28.51
N MET A 549 4.44 31.15 -28.83
CA MET A 549 5.53 31.17 -29.82
C MET A 549 5.04 31.62 -31.20
N LYS A 550 3.82 31.25 -31.60
CA LYS A 550 3.16 31.77 -32.81
C LYS A 550 3.09 33.30 -32.84
N GLN A 551 2.95 33.95 -31.68
CA GLN A 551 2.93 35.41 -31.56
C GLN A 551 4.32 36.04 -31.62
N ALA A 552 5.38 35.31 -31.22
CA ALA A 552 6.75 35.78 -31.24
C ALA A 552 7.44 35.64 -32.62
N ILE A 553 6.98 34.74 -33.49
CA ILE A 553 7.57 34.52 -34.83
C ILE A 553 7.64 35.80 -35.68
N PRO A 554 6.59 36.65 -35.76
CA PRO A 554 6.66 37.92 -36.46
C PRO A 554 7.72 38.88 -35.90
N GLU A 555 7.89 38.91 -34.58
CA GLU A 555 8.87 39.75 -33.88
C GLU A 555 10.30 39.26 -34.15
N ILE A 556 10.54 37.94 -34.11
CA ILE A 556 11.82 37.33 -34.49
C ILE A 556 12.12 37.59 -35.98
N THR A 557 11.09 37.58 -36.84
CA THR A 557 11.25 37.93 -38.26
C THR A 557 11.64 39.39 -38.43
N GLU A 558 11.18 40.31 -37.59
CA GLU A 558 11.58 41.71 -37.61
C GLU A 558 13.04 41.92 -37.19
N CYS A 559 13.55 41.10 -36.26
CA CYS A 559 14.96 41.09 -35.87
C CYS A 559 15.93 40.71 -37.01
N LEU A 560 15.44 40.27 -38.17
CA LEU A 560 16.27 40.09 -39.37
C LEU A 560 16.75 41.42 -39.98
N LYS A 561 16.09 42.55 -39.66
CA LYS A 561 16.53 43.91 -40.03
C LYS A 561 17.40 44.58 -38.96
N ASP A 562 17.80 43.84 -37.93
CA ASP A 562 18.56 44.42 -36.84
C ASP A 562 19.89 44.99 -37.32
N SER A 563 20.30 46.13 -36.76
CA SER A 563 21.60 46.74 -37.03
C SER A 563 22.77 45.83 -36.61
N ASP A 564 22.58 44.97 -35.60
CA ASP A 564 23.59 44.07 -35.06
C ASP A 564 23.59 42.71 -35.80
N GLU A 565 24.74 42.33 -36.35
CA GLU A 565 24.93 41.10 -37.11
C GLU A 565 24.64 39.83 -36.28
N ASN A 566 24.97 39.83 -34.99
CA ASN A 566 24.73 38.67 -34.12
C ASN A 566 23.23 38.48 -33.88
N VAL A 567 22.48 39.58 -33.75
CA VAL A 567 21.02 39.55 -33.61
C VAL A 567 20.36 39.01 -34.88
N ARG A 568 20.83 39.46 -36.06
CA ARG A 568 20.36 38.91 -37.35
C ARG A 568 20.67 37.42 -37.46
N GLY A 569 21.90 37.00 -37.15
CA GLY A 569 22.32 35.60 -37.18
C GLY A 569 21.50 34.71 -36.24
N ALA A 570 21.23 35.17 -35.02
CA ALA A 570 20.38 34.45 -34.08
C ALA A 570 18.92 34.36 -34.54
N ALA A 571 18.38 35.43 -35.13
CA ALA A 571 17.03 35.43 -35.69
C ALA A 571 16.88 34.38 -36.81
N ILE A 572 17.88 34.27 -37.69
CA ILE A 572 17.92 33.23 -38.75
C ILE A 572 17.96 31.83 -38.13
N LEU A 573 18.82 31.60 -37.14
CA LEU A 573 18.94 30.31 -36.46
C LEU A 573 17.63 29.91 -35.77
N ALA A 574 16.99 30.85 -35.07
CA ALA A 574 15.70 30.63 -34.41
C ALA A 574 14.60 30.30 -35.43
N LEU A 575 14.48 31.04 -36.53
CA LEU A 575 13.50 30.76 -37.59
C LEU A 575 13.76 29.43 -38.30
N SER A 576 15.03 29.06 -38.47
CA SER A 576 15.42 27.74 -38.98
C SER A 576 14.96 26.62 -38.05
N GLU A 577 15.12 26.78 -36.74
CA GLU A 577 14.66 25.79 -35.76
C GLU A 577 13.12 25.72 -35.69
N VAL A 578 12.42 26.86 -35.74
CA VAL A 578 10.96 26.94 -35.85
C VAL A 578 10.46 26.18 -37.08
N SER A 579 11.15 26.31 -38.21
CA SER A 579 10.75 25.68 -39.49
C SER A 579 10.75 24.15 -39.46
N LYS A 580 11.52 23.54 -38.54
CA LYS A 580 11.58 22.08 -38.36
C LYS A 580 10.32 21.52 -37.69
N ASN A 581 9.54 22.36 -37.00
CA ASN A 581 8.34 21.96 -36.29
C ASN A 581 7.09 22.22 -37.15
N THR A 582 6.34 21.15 -37.45
CA THR A 582 5.17 21.19 -38.34
C THR A 582 4.03 22.07 -37.82
N VAL A 583 4.01 22.40 -36.53
CA VAL A 583 2.96 23.24 -35.90
C VAL A 583 3.02 24.71 -36.34
N PHE A 584 4.19 25.20 -36.79
CA PHE A 584 4.41 26.61 -37.13
C PHE A 584 4.44 26.87 -38.65
N GLN A 585 3.96 25.94 -39.49
CA GLN A 585 4.09 26.07 -40.95
C GLN A 585 3.36 27.30 -41.50
N ASP A 586 2.18 27.63 -41.00
CA ASP A 586 1.41 28.78 -41.48
C ASP A 586 2.11 30.11 -41.15
N GLU A 587 2.66 30.21 -39.94
CA GLU A 587 3.42 31.39 -39.51
C GLU A 587 4.76 31.50 -40.27
N MET A 588 5.43 30.37 -40.52
CA MET A 588 6.65 30.34 -41.33
C MET A 588 6.39 30.70 -42.80
N GLN A 589 5.25 30.32 -43.37
CA GLN A 589 4.88 30.72 -44.73
C GLN A 589 4.76 32.24 -44.87
N GLN A 590 4.26 32.92 -43.83
CA GLN A 590 4.20 34.38 -43.77
C GLN A 590 5.60 34.99 -43.58
N ALA A 591 6.44 34.38 -42.74
CA ALA A 591 7.81 34.82 -42.51
C ALA A 591 8.68 34.70 -43.78
N ILE A 592 8.52 33.64 -44.59
CA ILE A 592 9.25 33.41 -45.85
C ILE A 592 9.08 34.60 -46.82
N SER A 593 7.87 35.15 -46.89
CA SER A 593 7.60 36.30 -47.78
C SER A 593 8.43 37.53 -47.37
N LYS A 594 8.56 37.78 -46.05
CA LYS A 594 9.40 38.85 -45.50
C LYS A 594 10.90 38.53 -45.62
N ILE A 595 11.31 37.28 -45.39
CA ILE A 595 12.71 36.86 -45.56
C ILE A 595 13.17 37.09 -47.01
N MET A 596 12.35 36.75 -48.01
CA MET A 596 12.67 37.00 -49.42
C MET A 596 12.76 38.49 -49.78
N GLU A 597 12.06 39.36 -49.05
CA GLU A 597 12.21 40.81 -49.18
C GLU A 597 13.56 41.26 -48.61
N TYR A 598 13.98 40.70 -47.46
CA TYR A 598 15.20 41.10 -46.77
C TYR A 598 16.47 40.58 -47.44
N LEU A 599 16.39 39.42 -48.12
CA LEU A 599 17.49 38.89 -48.94
C LEU A 599 17.83 39.77 -50.16
N LYS A 600 17.01 40.79 -50.48
CA LYS A 600 17.29 41.77 -51.54
C LYS A 600 17.99 43.02 -51.01
N ASP A 601 18.13 43.15 -49.69
CA ASP A 601 18.79 44.29 -49.06
C ASP A 601 20.31 44.16 -49.17
N SER A 602 20.96 45.20 -49.68
CA SER A 602 22.40 45.24 -49.95
C SER A 602 23.27 45.30 -48.68
N ASN A 603 22.68 45.41 -47.49
CA ASN A 603 23.38 45.41 -46.20
C ASN A 603 23.55 44.01 -45.57
N TRP A 604 23.22 42.94 -46.29
CA TRP A 604 23.48 41.56 -45.89
C TRP A 604 24.85 41.07 -46.39
N GLU A 605 25.91 41.49 -45.71
CA GLU A 605 27.21 40.78 -45.72
C GLU A 605 27.32 39.84 -44.52
#